data_AF-A0A6A5ATR8-F1
#
_entry.id   AF-A0A6A5ATR8-F1
#
_cell.length_a   1.000
_cell.length_b   1.000
_cell.length_c   1.000
_cell.angle_alpha   90.00
_cell.angle_beta   90.00
_cell.angle_gamma   90.00
#
_symmetry.space_group_name_H-M   'P 1'
#
loop_
_entity.id
_entity.type
_entity.pdbx_description
1 polymer ?
#
loop_
_entity_poly.entity_id
_entity_poly.type
_entity_poly.pdbx_seq_one_letter_code
_entity_poly.pdbx_strand_id
1 'polypeptide(L)'
;MLRVFRVRLTTPVAALFSTTSTKKRNFNEMVNALHVFNQKHGHFVVPPQYQHVLEDGATNGTAASEPYPLGRKLRGLIRKLTKLSPSQRKQLAAISFPVEWQTYYLRQVILPALATFHSRYGHVRVPLTFVVCMEHAEEQDIGNHRPWPPVCAGLRLGHRVSQLRMHAADLDADDVAALNALGFVWNVYADRLHQVILPALVVYQSL
;
A
#
# COMPACT_ATOMS: atom_id res chain seq x y z
N MET A 1 -52.93 41.49 -16.83
CA MET A 1 -53.23 40.49 -15.77
C MET A 1 -51.89 40.06 -15.15
N LEU A 2 -51.68 40.21 -13.83
CA LEU A 2 -51.83 39.17 -12.78
C LEU A 2 -50.92 37.94 -13.03
N ARG A 3 -50.13 37.40 -12.09
CA ARG A 3 -49.97 37.69 -10.64
C ARG A 3 -48.63 37.13 -10.10
N VAL A 4 -48.18 37.64 -8.95
CA VAL A 4 -47.04 37.20 -8.11
C VAL A 4 -47.28 35.81 -7.46
N PHE A 5 -46.24 35.02 -7.12
CA PHE A 5 -46.03 34.24 -5.86
C PHE A 5 -44.66 33.49 -5.95
N ARG A 6 -43.60 33.90 -5.20
CA ARG A 6 -43.06 33.30 -3.94
C ARG A 6 -42.60 31.82 -4.04
N VAL A 7 -41.31 31.47 -3.85
CA VAL A 7 -40.57 31.26 -2.56
C VAL A 7 -41.05 29.96 -1.86
N ARG A 8 -40.24 28.93 -1.50
CA ARG A 8 -38.84 28.91 -0.96
C ARG A 8 -38.18 27.49 -0.98
N LEU A 9 -36.84 27.49 -1.05
CA LEU A 9 -35.83 26.59 -0.43
C LEU A 9 -36.18 25.15 0.05
N THR A 10 -35.40 24.19 -0.45
CA THR A 10 -34.67 23.11 0.28
C THR A 10 -33.65 22.45 -0.68
N THR A 11 -32.44 21.99 -0.33
CA THR A 11 -31.50 22.30 0.78
C THR A 11 -30.06 22.03 0.30
N PRO A 12 -29.10 22.98 0.37
CA PRO A 12 -27.70 22.72 0.00
C PRO A 12 -26.93 22.01 1.13
N VAL A 13 -26.23 20.92 0.81
CA VAL A 13 -25.37 20.14 1.74
C VAL A 13 -24.12 20.92 2.21
N ALA A 14 -23.89 22.12 1.68
CA ALA A 14 -22.77 23.00 2.02
C ALA A 14 -22.73 23.48 3.50
N ALA A 15 -23.80 23.31 4.28
CA ALA A 15 -23.97 23.92 5.61
C ALA A 15 -23.43 23.11 6.81
N LEU A 16 -22.55 22.12 6.61
CA LEU A 16 -21.97 21.31 7.71
C LEU A 16 -20.49 21.56 8.01
N PHE A 17 -19.82 22.46 7.27
CA PHE A 17 -18.39 22.74 7.43
C PHE A 17 -18.11 24.12 8.03
N SER A 18 -18.80 24.44 9.13
CA SER A 18 -18.48 25.61 9.95
C SER A 18 -17.03 25.53 10.46
N THR A 19 -16.23 26.50 10.01
CA THR A 19 -15.04 27.08 10.65
C THR A 19 -14.42 26.27 11.79
N THR A 20 -13.57 25.30 11.45
CA THR A 20 -12.72 24.63 12.46
C THR A 20 -11.27 24.54 11.99
N SER A 21 -10.35 24.92 12.89
CA SER A 21 -8.87 24.82 12.86
C SER A 21 -8.23 24.28 11.57
N THR A 22 -7.27 25.02 11.01
CA THR A 22 -6.41 24.63 9.87
C THR A 22 -5.95 23.17 9.92
N LYS A 23 -5.64 22.65 11.11
CA LYS A 23 -5.20 21.25 11.32
C LYS A 23 -6.27 20.20 10.96
N LYS A 24 -7.56 20.53 11.05
CA LYS A 24 -8.71 19.68 10.70
C LYS A 24 -9.05 19.78 9.21
N ARG A 25 -8.92 20.97 8.61
CA ARG A 25 -9.00 21.17 7.14
C ARG A 25 -7.96 20.29 6.42
N ASN A 26 -6.70 20.35 6.86
CA ASN A 26 -5.59 19.53 6.37
C ASN A 26 -5.81 18.01 6.47
N PHE A 27 -6.66 17.53 7.40
CA PHE A 27 -6.97 16.11 7.54
C PHE A 27 -8.08 15.68 6.56
N ASN A 28 -9.11 16.51 6.37
CA ASN A 28 -10.16 16.27 5.39
C ASN A 28 -9.58 16.21 3.97
N GLU A 29 -8.70 17.15 3.62
CA GLU A 29 -7.95 17.17 2.35
C GLU A 29 -7.16 15.88 2.13
N MET A 30 -6.49 15.37 3.19
CA MET A 30 -5.77 14.09 3.13
C MET A 30 -6.70 12.91 2.85
N VAL A 31 -7.85 12.85 3.52
CA VAL A 31 -8.85 11.78 3.35
C VAL A 31 -9.45 11.82 1.94
N ASN A 32 -9.76 13.01 1.43
CA ASN A 32 -10.24 13.20 0.04
C ASN A 32 -9.18 12.74 -0.98
N ALA A 33 -7.92 13.17 -0.82
CA ALA A 33 -6.83 12.76 -1.70
C ALA A 33 -6.57 11.24 -1.66
N LEU A 34 -6.68 10.60 -0.48
CA LEU A 34 -6.62 9.13 -0.36
C LEU A 34 -7.80 8.44 -1.05
N HIS A 35 -9.00 9.02 -0.97
CA HIS A 35 -10.18 8.47 -1.64
C HIS A 35 -10.05 8.53 -3.17
N VAL A 36 -9.66 9.68 -3.73
CA VAL A 36 -9.41 9.85 -5.18
C VAL A 36 -8.28 8.94 -5.65
N PHE A 37 -7.20 8.81 -4.89
CA PHE A 37 -6.12 7.88 -5.20
C PHE A 37 -6.62 6.43 -5.24
N ASN A 38 -7.42 6.01 -4.26
CA ASN A 38 -7.99 4.67 -4.21
C ASN A 38 -9.00 4.40 -5.33
N GLN A 39 -9.80 5.39 -5.74
CA GLN A 39 -10.67 5.26 -6.92
C GLN A 39 -9.85 5.05 -8.21
N LYS A 40 -8.71 5.73 -8.35
CA LYS A 40 -7.85 5.62 -9.54
C LYS A 40 -6.98 4.36 -9.58
N HIS A 41 -6.51 3.88 -8.43
CA HIS A 41 -5.50 2.83 -8.34
C HIS A 41 -5.98 1.53 -7.68
N GLY A 42 -7.16 1.53 -7.04
CA GLY A 42 -7.70 0.35 -6.32
C GLY A 42 -6.99 0.02 -5.00
N HIS A 43 -6.01 0.83 -4.57
CA HIS A 43 -5.27 0.62 -3.33
C HIS A 43 -4.88 1.94 -2.65
N PHE A 44 -4.59 1.89 -1.34
CA PHE A 44 -4.11 3.03 -0.54
C PHE A 44 -2.59 3.17 -0.47
N VAL A 45 -1.84 2.27 -1.10
CA VAL A 45 -0.37 2.31 -1.08
C VAL A 45 0.14 3.43 -1.99
N VAL A 46 0.43 4.59 -1.40
CA VAL A 46 0.93 5.78 -2.10
C VAL A 46 2.46 5.86 -1.98
N PRO A 47 3.22 5.95 -3.10
CA PRO A 47 4.67 6.15 -3.06
C PRO A 47 5.08 7.42 -2.30
N PRO A 48 6.23 7.45 -1.60
CA PRO A 48 6.61 8.57 -0.73
C PRO A 48 6.90 9.88 -1.47
N GLN A 49 7.14 9.82 -2.78
CA GLN A 49 7.35 10.96 -3.66
C GLN A 49 6.06 11.45 -4.35
N TYR A 50 4.97 10.67 -4.29
CA TYR A 50 3.73 10.99 -4.97
C TYR A 50 3.09 12.26 -4.41
N GLN A 51 2.78 13.17 -5.33
CA GLN A 51 2.07 14.43 -5.10
C GLN A 51 0.71 14.35 -5.78
N HIS A 52 -0.32 14.82 -5.10
CA HIS A 52 -1.68 14.89 -5.61
C HIS A 52 -2.06 16.35 -5.82
N VAL A 53 -2.58 16.70 -6.99
CA VAL A 53 -3.16 18.03 -7.22
C VAL A 53 -4.60 17.97 -6.70
N LEU A 54 -4.92 18.78 -5.71
CA LEU A 54 -6.29 18.91 -5.21
C LEU A 54 -7.06 19.83 -6.17
N GLU A 55 -8.07 19.30 -6.85
CA GLU A 55 -9.03 20.11 -7.59
C GLU A 55 -10.01 20.75 -6.59
N ASP A 56 -9.64 21.92 -6.07
CA ASP A 56 -10.50 22.69 -5.17
C ASP A 56 -11.61 23.33 -6.03
N GLY A 57 -12.85 22.83 -5.89
CA GLY A 57 -14.01 23.21 -6.71
C GLY A 57 -14.55 24.63 -6.48
N ALA A 58 -13.68 25.57 -6.09
CA ALA A 58 -14.03 26.92 -5.67
C ALA A 58 -12.91 27.95 -5.92
N THR A 59 -12.46 28.12 -7.17
CA THR A 59 -12.50 29.43 -7.88
C THR A 59 -11.89 29.34 -9.28
N ASN A 60 -12.31 30.25 -10.16
CA ASN A 60 -11.87 30.33 -11.56
C ASN A 60 -10.35 30.56 -11.69
N GLY A 61 -9.68 29.70 -12.46
CA GLY A 61 -8.63 30.07 -13.42
C GLY A 61 -7.26 30.55 -12.94
N THR A 62 -7.08 31.06 -11.71
CA THR A 62 -5.82 31.73 -11.31
C THR A 62 -5.35 31.39 -9.88
N ALA A 63 -5.08 30.11 -9.63
CA ALA A 63 -4.09 29.70 -8.62
C ALA A 63 -3.55 28.31 -9.02
N ALA A 64 -2.23 28.15 -9.10
CA ALA A 64 -1.65 26.82 -9.25
C ALA A 64 -1.90 26.05 -7.96
N SER A 65 -2.80 25.05 -8.00
CA SER A 65 -3.11 24.21 -6.84
C SER A 65 -1.84 23.55 -6.35
N GLU A 66 -1.44 23.84 -5.11
CA GLU A 66 -0.16 23.38 -4.58
C GLU A 66 -0.08 21.85 -4.55
N PRO A 67 1.03 21.24 -4.99
CA PRO A 67 1.16 19.79 -5.04
C PRO A 67 1.11 19.19 -3.62
N TYR A 68 -0.01 18.56 -3.28
CA TYR A 68 -0.23 17.97 -1.96
C TYR A 68 0.65 16.73 -1.78
N PRO A 69 1.59 16.69 -0.81
CA PRO A 69 2.57 15.61 -0.68
C PRO A 69 1.97 14.37 0.01
N LEU A 70 1.02 13.72 -0.66
CA LEU A 70 0.16 12.66 -0.14
C LEU A 70 0.98 11.51 0.47
N GLY A 71 2.03 11.04 -0.21
CA GLY A 71 2.89 9.96 0.30
C GLY A 71 3.57 10.28 1.64
N ARG A 72 4.03 11.53 1.82
CA ARG A 72 4.63 11.98 3.09
C ARG A 72 3.58 12.11 4.19
N LYS A 73 2.38 12.60 3.86
CA LYS A 73 1.26 12.74 4.81
C LYS A 73 0.74 11.37 5.25
N LEU A 74 0.58 10.43 4.31
CA LEU A 74 0.21 9.03 4.58
C LEU A 74 1.22 8.35 5.52
N ARG A 75 2.54 8.48 5.28
CA ARG A 75 3.56 7.95 6.22
C ARG A 75 3.41 8.54 7.63
N GLY A 76 3.06 9.82 7.72
CA GLY A 76 2.75 10.51 8.99
C GLY A 76 1.45 10.04 9.66
N LEU A 77 0.45 9.64 8.87
CA LEU A 77 -0.81 9.05 9.32
C LEU A 77 -0.60 7.63 9.85
N ILE A 78 0.11 6.77 9.10
CA ILE A 78 0.39 5.37 9.47
C ILE A 78 1.03 5.29 10.86
N ARG A 79 2.05 6.11 11.13
CA ARG A 79 2.71 6.21 12.45
C ARG A 79 1.78 6.65 13.59
N LYS A 80 0.60 7.19 13.28
CA LYS A 80 -0.38 7.72 14.23
C LYS A 80 -1.68 6.92 14.28
N LEU A 81 -1.86 5.85 13.50
CA LEU A 81 -3.11 5.07 13.43
C LEU A 81 -3.61 4.63 14.83
N THR A 82 -2.71 4.20 15.69
CA THR A 82 -3.02 3.81 17.09
C THR A 82 -3.52 4.98 17.95
N LYS A 83 -3.18 6.22 17.62
CA LYS A 83 -3.48 7.46 18.39
C LYS A 83 -4.53 8.37 17.73
N LEU A 84 -5.27 7.87 16.73
CA LEU A 84 -6.32 8.66 16.06
C LEU A 84 -7.58 8.85 16.92
N SER A 85 -8.19 10.03 16.82
CA SER A 85 -9.47 10.32 17.47
C SER A 85 -10.62 9.50 16.87
N PRO A 86 -11.73 9.30 17.59
CA PRO A 86 -12.91 8.60 17.06
C PRO A 86 -13.46 9.23 15.77
N SER A 87 -13.44 10.57 15.68
CA SER A 87 -13.86 11.30 14.48
C SER A 87 -12.97 11.01 13.26
N GLN A 88 -11.65 10.97 13.45
CA GLN A 88 -10.70 10.64 12.39
C GLN A 88 -10.84 9.19 11.93
N ARG A 89 -11.06 8.25 12.86
CA ARG A 89 -11.34 6.84 12.53
C ARG A 89 -12.63 6.70 11.73
N LYS A 90 -13.70 7.42 12.08
CA LYS A 90 -14.96 7.41 11.31
C LYS A 90 -14.77 7.96 9.88
N GLN A 91 -13.93 8.99 9.69
CA GLN A 91 -13.60 9.52 8.36
C GLN A 91 -12.78 8.54 7.51
N LEU A 92 -11.83 7.83 8.12
CA LEU A 92 -11.06 6.77 7.44
C LEU A 92 -11.92 5.55 7.09
N ALA A 93 -12.80 5.14 8.00
CA ALA A 93 -13.76 4.05 7.76
C ALA A 93 -14.74 4.39 6.61
N ALA A 94 -15.16 5.65 6.48
CA ALA A 94 -16.04 6.10 5.39
C ALA A 94 -15.41 5.96 3.99
N ILE A 95 -14.07 5.96 3.88
CA ILE A 95 -13.36 5.70 2.63
C ILE A 95 -12.84 4.26 2.52
N SER A 96 -13.23 3.36 3.44
CA SER A 96 -12.72 1.98 3.56
C SER A 96 -11.19 1.88 3.75
N PHE A 97 -10.58 2.87 4.41
CA PHE A 97 -9.14 2.86 4.68
C PHE A 97 -8.78 1.80 5.75
N PRO A 98 -7.75 0.97 5.52
CA PRO A 98 -7.34 -0.11 6.43
C PRO A 98 -6.73 0.42 7.74
N VAL A 99 -7.22 -0.07 8.88
CA VAL A 99 -6.66 0.29 10.20
C VAL A 99 -5.37 -0.50 10.46
N GLU A 100 -5.35 -1.77 10.10
CA GLU A 100 -4.24 -2.72 10.20
C GLU A 100 -3.30 -2.56 8.99
N TRP A 101 -2.55 -1.46 8.95
CA TRP A 101 -1.70 -1.11 7.82
C TRP A 101 -0.67 -2.20 7.45
N GLN A 102 -0.12 -2.92 8.44
CA GLN A 102 0.87 -3.98 8.23
C GLN A 102 0.29 -5.13 7.40
N THR A 103 -0.83 -5.70 7.83
CA THR A 103 -1.59 -6.75 7.14
C THR A 103 -2.01 -6.30 5.75
N TYR A 104 -2.55 -5.08 5.62
CA TYR A 104 -2.92 -4.53 4.32
C TYR A 104 -1.73 -4.41 3.37
N TYR A 105 -0.58 -3.90 3.84
CA TYR A 105 0.63 -3.77 3.03
C TYR A 105 1.23 -5.12 2.65
N LEU A 106 1.16 -6.12 3.54
CA LEU A 106 1.55 -7.50 3.23
C LEU A 106 0.69 -8.06 2.09
N ARG A 107 -0.64 -7.98 2.20
CA ARG A 107 -1.59 -8.51 1.21
C ARG A 107 -1.54 -7.77 -0.13
N GLN A 108 -1.40 -6.44 -0.14
CA GLN A 108 -1.47 -5.63 -1.36
C GLN A 108 -0.13 -5.43 -2.07
N VAL A 109 1.01 -5.62 -1.39
CA VAL A 109 2.34 -5.31 -1.96
C VAL A 109 3.28 -6.50 -1.87
N ILE A 110 3.43 -7.09 -0.68
CA ILE A 110 4.47 -8.12 -0.48
C ILE A 110 4.05 -9.46 -1.08
N LEU A 111 2.81 -9.92 -0.88
CA LEU A 111 2.32 -11.16 -1.49
C LEU A 111 2.35 -11.12 -3.04
N PRO A 112 1.84 -10.07 -3.73
CA PRO A 112 1.97 -9.95 -5.18
C PRO A 112 3.44 -9.89 -5.64
N ALA A 113 4.32 -9.21 -4.91
CA ALA A 113 5.75 -9.20 -5.22
C ALA A 113 6.37 -10.60 -5.09
N LEU A 114 6.05 -11.36 -4.04
CA LEU A 114 6.58 -12.72 -3.84
C LEU A 114 6.04 -13.70 -4.89
N ALA A 115 4.75 -13.62 -5.25
CA ALA A 115 4.19 -14.42 -6.34
C ALA A 115 4.87 -14.13 -7.68
N THR A 116 5.18 -12.86 -7.96
CA THR A 116 5.87 -12.45 -9.19
C THR A 116 7.36 -12.85 -9.16
N PHE A 117 8.02 -12.80 -8.00
CA PHE A 117 9.38 -13.33 -7.80
C PHE A 117 9.42 -14.85 -8.03
N HIS A 118 8.47 -15.60 -7.44
CA HIS A 118 8.33 -17.04 -7.63
C HIS A 118 8.14 -17.41 -9.11
N SER A 119 7.28 -16.68 -9.83
CA SER A 119 7.03 -16.88 -11.26
C SER A 119 8.24 -16.65 -12.18
N ARG A 120 9.32 -16.01 -11.70
CA ARG A 120 10.55 -15.78 -12.48
C ARG A 120 11.70 -16.69 -12.06
N TYR A 121 11.88 -16.89 -10.75
CA TYR A 121 13.03 -17.62 -10.20
C TYR A 121 12.68 -19.05 -9.72
N GLY A 122 11.42 -19.47 -9.79
CA GLY A 122 10.96 -20.79 -9.34
C GLY A 122 11.04 -21.03 -7.83
N HIS A 123 11.37 -20.00 -7.04
CA HIS A 123 11.56 -20.11 -5.59
C HIS A 123 11.31 -18.77 -4.87
N VAL A 124 11.09 -18.80 -3.54
CA VAL A 124 10.90 -17.58 -2.70
C VAL A 124 12.12 -17.28 -1.80
N ARG A 125 13.31 -17.76 -2.20
CA ARG A 125 14.60 -17.41 -1.55
C ARG A 125 15.07 -16.01 -1.96
N VAL A 126 14.32 -14.97 -1.57
CA VAL A 126 14.65 -13.58 -1.91
C VAL A 126 15.95 -13.14 -1.20
N PRO A 127 17.00 -12.69 -1.92
CA PRO A 127 18.21 -12.13 -1.32
C PRO A 127 17.92 -10.85 -0.53
N LEU A 128 18.60 -10.62 0.60
CA LEU A 128 18.35 -9.46 1.48
C LEU A 128 18.45 -8.11 0.75
N THR A 129 19.40 -8.00 -0.17
CA THR A 129 19.67 -6.81 -0.99
C THR A 129 18.71 -6.62 -2.17
N PHE A 130 17.83 -7.59 -2.45
CA PHE A 130 16.96 -7.54 -3.63
C PHE A 130 15.95 -6.38 -3.55
N VAL A 131 15.95 -5.57 -4.61
CA VAL A 131 15.02 -4.45 -4.83
C VAL A 131 14.33 -4.65 -6.18
N VAL A 132 13.02 -4.45 -6.22
CA VAL A 132 12.28 -4.36 -7.48
C VAL A 132 12.63 -3.03 -8.14
N CYS A 133 13.52 -3.03 -9.14
CA CYS A 133 13.80 -1.82 -9.92
C CYS A 133 12.56 -1.34 -10.67
N MET A 134 12.51 -0.03 -11.00
CA MET A 134 11.37 0.54 -11.72
C MET A 134 11.37 0.16 -13.21
N GLU A 135 12.56 -0.02 -13.81
CA GLU A 135 12.73 -0.53 -15.18
C GLU A 135 11.99 -1.86 -15.38
N HIS A 136 12.20 -2.86 -14.53
CA HIS A 136 11.48 -4.14 -14.58
C HIS A 136 9.94 -4.02 -14.44
N ALA A 137 9.41 -2.91 -13.93
CA ALA A 137 7.96 -2.68 -13.79
C ALA A 137 7.34 -2.01 -15.01
N GLU A 138 8.16 -1.40 -15.87
CA GLU A 138 7.76 -0.77 -17.14
C GLU A 138 8.15 -1.62 -18.36
N GLU A 139 9.19 -2.46 -18.22
CA GLU A 139 9.54 -3.52 -19.16
C GLU A 139 8.38 -4.52 -19.29
N GLN A 140 7.73 -4.50 -20.46
CA GLN A 140 6.98 -5.62 -21.00
C GLN A 140 7.98 -6.72 -21.40
N ASP A 141 8.59 -7.33 -20.38
CA ASP A 141 9.80 -8.14 -20.50
C ASP A 141 9.54 -9.46 -21.23
N ILE A 142 9.81 -9.45 -22.54
CA ILE A 142 10.50 -10.41 -23.45
C ILE A 142 10.36 -11.94 -23.20
N GLY A 143 10.19 -12.41 -21.97
CA GLY A 143 9.87 -13.80 -21.63
C GLY A 143 8.42 -13.99 -21.18
N ASN A 144 8.00 -15.25 -21.02
CA ASN A 144 6.61 -15.63 -20.71
C ASN A 144 6.23 -15.40 -19.21
N HIS A 145 6.76 -14.34 -18.60
CA HIS A 145 6.72 -14.07 -17.17
C HIS A 145 5.71 -12.98 -16.79
N ARG A 146 5.21 -13.06 -15.56
CA ARG A 146 4.29 -12.04 -15.01
C ARG A 146 5.02 -10.70 -14.83
N PRO A 147 4.49 -9.55 -15.31
CA PRO A 147 5.09 -8.24 -15.04
C PRO A 147 5.02 -7.90 -13.55
N TRP A 148 5.93 -7.05 -13.06
CA TRP A 148 5.84 -6.57 -11.67
C TRP A 148 4.61 -5.66 -11.51
N PRO A 149 3.82 -5.81 -10.44
CA PRO A 149 2.78 -4.83 -10.13
C PRO A 149 3.41 -3.44 -9.90
N PRO A 150 2.83 -2.34 -10.40
CA PRO A 150 3.43 -1.00 -10.27
C PRO A 150 3.60 -0.56 -8.80
N VAL A 151 2.75 -1.08 -7.90
CA VAL A 151 2.84 -0.88 -6.43
C VAL A 151 4.14 -1.45 -5.83
N CYS A 152 4.77 -2.40 -6.52
CA CYS A 152 6.01 -3.03 -6.10
C CYS A 152 7.26 -2.28 -6.58
N ALA A 153 7.14 -1.25 -7.43
CA ALA A 153 8.29 -0.50 -7.92
C ALA A 153 9.07 0.16 -6.76
N GLY A 154 10.40 -0.02 -6.75
CA GLY A 154 11.29 0.44 -5.67
C GLY A 154 11.19 -0.37 -4.36
N LEU A 155 10.41 -1.45 -4.32
CA LEU A 155 10.26 -2.28 -3.12
C LEU A 155 11.55 -3.04 -2.80
N ARG A 156 12.11 -2.77 -1.61
CA ARG A 156 13.20 -3.59 -1.02
C ARG A 156 12.65 -4.93 -0.50
N LEU A 157 12.22 -5.80 -1.42
CA LEU A 157 11.51 -7.04 -1.11
C LEU A 157 12.34 -7.95 -0.18
N GLY A 158 13.65 -8.07 -0.38
CA GLY A 158 14.54 -8.85 0.50
C GLY A 158 14.49 -8.40 1.95
N HIS A 159 14.51 -7.09 2.18
CA HIS A 159 14.39 -6.50 3.51
C HIS A 159 12.98 -6.67 4.12
N ARG A 160 11.92 -6.75 3.30
CA ARG A 160 10.57 -7.08 3.79
C ARG A 160 10.45 -8.55 4.16
N VAL A 161 10.93 -9.46 3.31
CA VAL A 161 10.98 -10.91 3.57
C VAL A 161 11.76 -11.23 4.86
N SER A 162 12.91 -10.60 5.07
CA SER A 162 13.68 -10.75 6.32
C SER A 162 12.87 -10.36 7.56
N GLN A 163 12.13 -9.25 7.47
CA GLN A 163 11.33 -8.75 8.58
C GLN A 163 10.08 -9.60 8.85
N LEU A 164 9.46 -10.19 7.81
CA LEU A 164 8.38 -11.19 7.99
C LEU A 164 8.87 -12.43 8.76
N ARG A 165 10.12 -12.87 8.54
CA ARG A 165 10.72 -13.98 9.30
C ARG A 165 10.97 -13.60 10.77
N MET A 166 11.48 -12.39 11.02
CA MET A 166 11.71 -11.90 12.38
C MET A 166 10.42 -11.74 13.19
N HIS A 167 9.34 -11.33 12.52
CA HIS A 167 8.03 -11.05 13.13
C HIS A 167 7.00 -12.16 12.85
N ALA A 168 7.43 -13.39 12.58
CA ALA A 168 6.54 -14.49 12.20
C ALA A 168 5.45 -14.79 13.24
N ALA A 169 5.70 -14.53 14.52
CA ALA A 169 4.72 -14.67 15.61
C ALA A 169 3.68 -13.54 15.67
N ASP A 170 3.93 -12.41 15.00
CA ASP A 170 3.03 -11.24 14.94
C ASP A 170 2.09 -11.30 13.71
N LEU A 171 2.21 -12.33 12.87
CA LEU A 171 1.40 -12.50 11.65
C LEU A 171 0.09 -13.25 11.93
N ASP A 172 -0.94 -12.90 11.16
CA ASP A 172 -2.23 -13.59 11.14
C ASP A 172 -2.10 -14.99 10.49
N ALA A 173 -2.96 -15.93 10.89
CA ALA A 173 -2.93 -17.31 10.40
C ALA A 173 -3.17 -17.38 8.88
N ASP A 174 -4.09 -16.54 8.37
CA ASP A 174 -4.37 -16.41 6.93
C ASP A 174 -3.15 -15.87 6.15
N ASP A 175 -2.41 -14.93 6.74
CA ASP A 175 -1.19 -14.36 6.13
C ASP A 175 -0.06 -15.40 6.07
N VAL A 176 0.10 -16.19 7.15
CA VAL A 176 1.03 -17.32 7.20
C VAL A 176 0.65 -18.39 6.19
N ALA A 177 -0.64 -18.73 6.06
CA ALA A 177 -1.15 -19.68 5.07
C ALA A 177 -0.89 -19.21 3.63
N ALA A 178 -1.12 -17.92 3.33
CA ALA A 178 -0.84 -17.34 2.02
C ALA A 178 0.67 -17.32 1.69
N LEU A 179 1.53 -17.07 2.67
CA LEU A 179 2.99 -17.20 2.51
C LEU A 179 3.41 -18.66 2.28
N ASN A 180 2.86 -19.60 3.04
CA ASN A 180 3.13 -21.04 2.88
C ASN A 180 2.70 -21.56 1.51
N ALA A 181 1.56 -21.11 0.98
CA ALA A 181 1.07 -21.46 -0.36
C ALA A 181 2.01 -21.00 -1.50
N LEU A 182 2.83 -19.97 -1.26
CA LEU A 182 3.88 -19.53 -2.18
C LEU A 182 5.21 -20.29 -1.99
N GLY A 183 5.31 -21.22 -1.04
CA GLY A 183 6.57 -21.89 -0.69
C GLY A 183 7.53 -20.99 0.10
N PHE A 184 7.00 -20.10 0.94
CA PHE A 184 7.82 -19.18 1.74
C PHE A 184 8.70 -19.92 2.76
N VAL A 185 10.02 -19.79 2.61
CA VAL A 185 11.00 -20.36 3.53
C VAL A 185 11.11 -19.48 4.78
N TRP A 186 10.60 -19.97 5.92
CA TRP A 186 10.73 -19.32 7.22
C TRP A 186 12.16 -19.45 7.80
N ASN A 187 12.68 -20.69 7.87
CA ASN A 187 14.03 -20.97 8.36
C ASN A 187 14.99 -21.24 7.18
N VAL A 188 15.74 -20.21 6.80
CA VAL A 188 16.72 -20.26 5.68
C VAL A 188 17.89 -21.21 5.98
N TYR A 189 18.28 -21.36 7.25
CA TYR A 189 19.38 -22.27 7.62
C TYR A 189 18.94 -23.73 7.46
N ALA A 190 17.75 -24.09 7.95
CA ALA A 190 17.20 -25.44 7.80
C ALA A 190 16.98 -25.79 6.32
N ASP A 191 16.39 -24.90 5.53
CA ASP A 191 16.23 -25.08 4.09
C ASP A 191 17.59 -25.29 3.39
N ARG A 192 18.61 -24.47 3.67
CA ARG A 192 19.96 -24.66 3.11
C ARG A 192 20.60 -25.98 3.57
N LEU A 193 20.40 -26.38 4.82
CA LEU A 193 20.90 -27.65 5.35
C LEU A 193 20.31 -28.83 4.56
N HIS A 194 18.98 -28.87 4.41
CA HIS A 194 18.30 -29.96 3.70
C HIS A 194 18.54 -29.96 2.18
N GLN A 195 18.65 -28.78 1.56
CA GLN A 195 18.69 -28.65 0.09
C GLN A 195 20.10 -28.66 -0.51
N VAL A 196 21.13 -28.37 0.29
CA VAL A 196 22.52 -28.24 -0.20
C VAL A 196 23.48 -29.09 0.62
N ILE A 197 23.44 -28.99 1.94
CA ILE A 197 24.47 -29.60 2.80
C ILE A 197 24.26 -31.11 2.93
N LEU A 198 23.05 -31.58 3.24
CA LEU A 198 22.77 -33.02 3.38
C LEU A 198 23.00 -33.80 2.07
N PRO A 199 22.54 -33.35 0.88
CA PRO A 199 22.85 -34.04 -0.38
C PRO A 199 24.36 -34.12 -0.66
N ALA A 200 25.10 -33.05 -0.39
CA ALA A 200 26.56 -33.04 -0.57
C ALA A 200 27.28 -34.01 0.38
N LEU A 201 26.83 -34.14 1.62
CA LEU A 201 27.38 -35.11 2.58
C LEU A 201 27.07 -36.57 2.18
N VAL A 202 25.88 -36.85 1.63
CA VAL A 202 25.53 -38.17 1.11
C VAL A 202 26.42 -38.53 -0.09
N VAL A 203 26.65 -37.60 -1.01
CA VAL A 203 27.60 -37.80 -2.13
C VAL A 203 29.00 -38.07 -1.59
N TYR A 204 29.50 -37.27 -0.64
CA TYR A 204 30.82 -37.47 -0.05
C TYR A 204 30.98 -38.82 0.66
N GLN A 205 29.93 -39.33 1.31
CA GLN A 205 29.94 -40.66 1.93
C GLN A 205 29.97 -41.81 0.90
N SER A 206 29.55 -41.56 -0.34
CA SER A 206 29.53 -42.54 -1.42
C SER A 206 30.78 -42.53 -2.33
N LEU A 207 31.77 -41.70 -2.00
CA LEU A 207 33.09 -41.62 -2.65
C LEU A 207 34.14 -42.44 -1.89
#